data_AF-A0A850NPY1-F1
#
_entry.id   AF-A0A850NPY1-F1
#
_cell.length_a   1.000
_cell.length_b   1.000
_cell.length_c   1.000
_cell.angle_alpha   90.00
_cell.angle_beta   90.00
_cell.angle_gamma   90.00
#
_symmetry.space_group_name_H-M   'P 1'
#
loop_
_entity.id
_entity.type
_entity.pdbx_description
1 polymer ?
#
loop_
_entity_poly.entity_id
_entity_poly.type
_entity_poly.pdbx_seq_one_letter_code
_entity_poly.pdbx_strand_id
1 'polypeptide(L)' 'MRRLINRWRSPGGAWPKRLEWIEITGIRGWTGQRVDFNFPIVAIVGENGAGKSTVLQAAASVYKAPRGSSAPRLFETLR' A
#
# COMPACT_ATOMS: atom_id res chain seq x y z
N MET A 1 14.95 12.68 12.44
CA MET A 1 13.76 11.87 12.78
C MET A 1 12.59 12.66 13.37
N ARG A 2 12.79 13.52 14.38
CA ARG A 2 11.70 14.26 15.08
C ARG A 2 10.74 15.05 14.17
N ARG A 3 11.26 15.74 13.14
CA ARG A 3 10.42 16.54 12.21
C ARG A 3 9.46 15.68 11.38
N LEU A 4 9.91 14.48 10.96
CA LEU A 4 9.11 13.54 10.17
C LEU A 4 7.94 12.99 11.00
N ILE A 5 8.22 12.61 12.25
CA ILE A 5 7.21 12.10 13.20
C ILE A 5 6.15 13.16 13.49
N ASN A 6 6.59 14.39 13.78
CA ASN A 6 5.67 15.48 14.09
C ASN A 6 4.75 15.80 12.92
N ARG A 7 5.29 15.80 11.70
CA ARG A 7 4.49 16.02 10.48
C ARG A 7 3.53 14.87 10.24
N TRP A 8 3.95 13.62 10.45
CA TRP A 8 3.10 12.44 10.24
C TRP A 8 1.91 12.40 11.20
N ARG A 9 2.12 12.80 12.46
CA ARG A 9 1.10 12.85 13.51
C ARG A 9 0.19 14.08 13.45
N SER A 10 0.47 15.06 12.59
CA SER A 10 -0.32 16.30 12.52
C SER A 10 -1.72 16.02 11.96
N PRO A 11 -2.81 16.28 12.72
CA PRO A 11 -4.18 16.13 12.23
C PRO A 11 -4.43 17.04 11.01
N GLY A 12 -5.14 16.55 9.99
CA GLY A 12 -5.35 17.29 8.73
C GLY A 12 -4.21 17.17 7.70
N GLY A 13 -3.04 16.65 8.12
CA GLY A 13 -2.04 15.96 7.31
C GLY A 13 -1.32 16.72 6.18
N ALA A 14 0.01 16.83 6.28
CA ALA A 14 0.91 17.23 5.18
C ALA A 14 0.92 16.23 3.99
N TRP A 15 0.28 15.07 4.13
CA TRP A 15 0.14 14.04 3.10
C TRP A 15 -1.32 13.61 2.97
N PRO A 16 -2.06 14.17 2.00
CA PRO A 16 -3.51 13.95 1.87
C PRO A 16 -3.86 12.56 1.33
N LYS A 17 -2.92 11.88 0.65
CA LYS A 17 -3.12 10.55 0.05
C LYS A 17 -2.27 9.46 0.72
N ARG A 18 -2.03 9.57 2.04
CA ARG A 18 -1.29 8.52 2.76
C ARG A 18 -2.17 7.27 2.93
N LEU A 19 -1.55 6.10 2.85
CA LEU A 19 -2.17 4.84 3.22
C LEU A 19 -1.98 4.64 4.72
N GLU A 20 -3.06 4.44 5.47
CA GLU A 20 -2.97 4.17 6.92
C GLU A 20 -2.96 2.66 7.19
N TRP A 21 -3.77 1.92 6.46
CA TRP A 21 -3.85 0.47 6.54
C TRP A 21 -4.48 -0.07 5.25
N ILE A 22 -4.28 -1.37 5.00
CA ILE A 22 -5.03 -2.14 4.01
C ILE A 22 -5.47 -3.46 4.60
N GLU A 23 -6.60 -3.95 4.13
CA GLU A 23 -7.07 -5.31 4.35
C GLU A 23 -7.05 -6.04 3.00
N ILE A 24 -6.51 -7.26 2.98
CA ILE A 24 -6.39 -8.06 1.76
C ILE A 24 -7.21 -9.33 1.95
N THR A 25 -8.12 -9.56 1.00
CA THR A 25 -9.05 -10.69 1.00
C THR A 25 -9.14 -11.30 -0.39
N GLY A 26 -9.12 -12.63 -0.47
CA GLY A 26 -9.34 -13.37 -1.72
C GLY A 26 -8.16 -13.36 -2.70
N ILE A 27 -6.94 -13.01 -2.26
CA ILE A 27 -5.75 -12.93 -3.13
C ILE A 27 -4.63 -13.78 -2.53
N ARG A 28 -4.09 -14.75 -3.29
CA ARG A 28 -2.90 -15.56 -2.93
C ARG A 28 -2.90 -16.10 -1.48
N GLY A 29 -4.05 -16.57 -1.00
CA GLY A 29 -4.20 -17.12 0.35
C GLY A 29 -4.49 -16.11 1.46
N TRP A 30 -4.63 -14.82 1.13
CA TRP A 30 -5.09 -13.80 2.09
C TRP A 30 -6.60 -13.89 2.29
N THR A 31 -7.03 -13.85 3.55
CA THR A 31 -8.40 -14.13 4.02
C THR A 31 -8.94 -13.04 4.94
N GLY A 32 -8.46 -11.79 4.81
CA GLY A 32 -8.86 -10.66 5.65
C GLY A 32 -7.77 -10.19 6.62
N GLN A 33 -6.49 -10.52 6.36
CA GLN A 33 -5.41 -9.98 7.16
C GLN A 33 -5.21 -8.49 6.87
N ARG A 34 -4.98 -7.72 7.93
CA ARG A 34 -4.74 -6.29 7.90
C ARG A 34 -3.24 -5.97 8.02
N VAL A 35 -2.79 -5.00 7.24
CA VAL A 35 -1.44 -4.44 7.29
C VAL A 35 -1.53 -2.96 7.60
N ASP A 36 -0.98 -2.54 8.75
CA ASP A 36 -0.96 -1.15 9.18
C ASP A 36 0.34 -0.44 8.75
N PHE A 37 0.18 0.77 8.22
CA PHE A 37 1.27 1.67 7.83
C PHE A 37 1.46 2.77 8.88
N ASN A 38 1.90 2.38 10.07
CA ASN A 38 1.93 3.27 11.24
C ASN A 38 2.95 4.41 11.16
N PHE A 39 3.86 4.35 10.19
CA PHE A 39 4.99 5.25 10.06
C PHE A 39 5.19 5.63 8.59
N PRO A 40 5.73 6.83 8.28
CA PRO A 40 5.97 7.23 6.90
C PRO A 40 6.92 6.33 6.12
N ILE A 41 7.70 5.49 6.81
CA ILE A 41 8.57 4.47 6.22
C ILE A 41 8.25 3.16 6.93
N VAL A 42 7.80 2.15 6.17
CA VAL A 42 7.49 0.81 6.66
C VAL A 42 8.27 -0.20 5.84
N ALA A 43 8.94 -1.12 6.53
CA ALA A 43 9.63 -2.23 5.90
C ALA A 43 8.73 -3.47 5.91
N ILE A 44 8.45 -4.02 4.72
CA ILE A 44 7.76 -5.30 4.57
C ILE A 44 8.84 -6.37 4.33
N VAL A 45 9.01 -7.27 5.29
CA VAL A 45 10.07 -8.30 5.29
C VAL A 45 9.47 -9.69 5.44
N GLY A 46 10.22 -10.71 5.06
CA GLY A 46 9.80 -12.12 5.08
C GLY A 46 10.47 -12.92 3.98
N GLU A 47 10.25 -14.23 3.97
CA GLU A 47 10.81 -15.15 2.98
C GLU A 47 10.22 -14.96 1.58
N ASN A 48 10.87 -15.55 0.57
CA ASN A 48 10.32 -15.59 -0.78
C ASN A 48 9.01 -16.39 -0.78
N GLY A 49 7.97 -15.84 -1.39
CA GLY A 49 6.62 -16.44 -1.35
C GLY A 49 5.74 -15.98 -0.18
N ALA A 50 6.27 -15.29 0.84
CA ALA A 50 5.50 -14.81 1.99
C ALA A 50 4.47 -13.68 1.68
N GLY A 51 4.29 -13.30 0.41
CA GLY A 51 3.29 -12.31 0.01
C GLY A 51 3.74 -10.85 0.04
N LYS A 52 5.04 -10.55 0.19
CA LYS A 52 5.56 -9.16 0.19
C LYS A 52 5.12 -8.36 -1.04
N SER A 53 5.30 -8.93 -2.23
CA SER A 53 4.86 -8.29 -3.48
C SER A 53 3.34 -8.18 -3.58
N THR A 54 2.60 -9.08 -2.93
CA THR A 54 1.13 -9.03 -2.87
C THR A 54 0.65 -7.82 -2.08
N VAL A 55 1.26 -7.55 -0.92
CA VAL A 55 0.98 -6.35 -0.13
C VAL A 55 1.28 -5.09 -0.94
N LEU A 56 2.42 -5.04 -1.64
CA LEU A 56 2.78 -3.89 -2.47
C LEU A 56 1.82 -3.68 -3.65
N GLN A 57 1.41 -4.75 -4.33
CA GLN A 57 0.44 -4.70 -5.43
C GLN A 57 -0.95 -4.27 -4.95
N ALA A 58 -1.41 -4.79 -3.81
CA ALA A 58 -2.66 -4.38 -3.19
C ALA A 58 -2.62 -2.91 -2.75
N ALA A 59 -1.51 -2.45 -2.16
CA ALA A 59 -1.34 -1.04 -1.80
C ALA A 59 -1.37 -0.13 -3.04
N ALA A 60 -0.76 -0.55 -4.15
CA ALA A 60 -0.75 0.20 -5.40
C ALA A 60 -2.14 0.25 -6.07
N SER A 61 -2.91 -0.83 -6.03
CA SER A 61 -4.21 -0.93 -6.72
C SER A 61 -5.29 -0.02 -6.13
N VAL A 62 -5.16 0.40 -4.87
CA VAL A 62 -6.07 1.36 -4.23
C VAL A 62 -5.98 2.75 -4.87
N TYR A 63 -4.83 3.10 -5.47
CA TYR A 63 -4.63 4.41 -6.09
C TYR A 63 -5.05 4.42 -7.56
N LYS A 64 -5.85 5.41 -7.95
CA LYS A 64 -6.14 5.67 -9.36
C LYS A 64 -4.91 6.24 -10.05
N ALA A 65 -4.65 5.74 -11.26
CA ALA A 65 -3.67 6.31 -12.15
C ALA A 65 -4.05 7.78 -12.50
N PRO A 66 -3.08 8.70 -12.63
CA PRO A 66 -3.34 10.05 -13.11
C PRO A 66 -4.07 10.06 -14.46
N ARG A 67 -4.91 11.07 -14.74
CA ARG A 67 -5.54 11.20 -16.07
C ARG A 67 -4.43 11.34 -17.12
N GLY A 68 -4.48 10.52 -18.16
CA GLY A 68 -3.53 10.54 -19.28
C GLY A 68 -2.34 9.60 -19.13
N SER A 69 -2.15 8.92 -18.00
CA SER A 69 -1.14 7.85 -17.92
C SER A 69 -1.67 6.59 -18.59
N SER A 70 -1.02 6.17 -19.67
CA SER A 70 -1.10 4.85 -20.30
C SER A 70 -0.43 3.78 -19.44
N ALA A 71 -0.56 3.87 -18.11
CA ALA A 71 -0.06 2.86 -17.21
C ALA A 71 -0.76 1.54 -17.60
N PRO A 72 -0.01 0.50 -17.98
CA PRO A 72 -0.62 -0.77 -18.33
C PRO A 72 -1.50 -1.19 -17.15
N ARG A 73 -2.76 -1.53 -17.42
CA ARG A 73 -3.66 -2.05 -16.40
C ARG A 73 -3.02 -3.34 -15.91
N LEU A 74 -2.30 -3.26 -14.78
CA LEU A 74 -1.44 -4.31 -14.21
C LEU A 74 -2.17 -5.65 -13.96
N PHE A 75 -3.48 -5.68 -14.15
CA PHE A 75 -4.36 -6.84 -13.96
C PHE A 75 -5.12 -7.26 -15.24
N GLU A 76 -4.89 -6.66 -16.41
CA GLU A 76 -5.60 -7.01 -17.66
C GLU A 76 -4.90 -8.12 -18.46
N THR A 77 -3.67 -8.52 -18.11
CA THR A 77 -2.88 -9.55 -18.82
C THR A 77 -2.93 -10.95 -18.18
N LEU A 78 -3.90 -11.24 -17.30
CA LEU A 78 -4.09 -12.57 -16.69
C LEU A 78 -5.49 -13.15 -16.94
N ARG A 79 -6.02 -12.98 -18.15
CA ARG A 79 -7.14 -13.80 -18.66
C ARG A 79 -6.64 -14.73 -19.75
#